data_AF-A0A6M1NH59-F1
#
_entry.id   AF-A0A6M1NH59-F1
#
_cell.length_a   1.000
_cell.length_b   1.000
_cell.length_c   1.000
_cell.angle_alpha   90.00
_cell.angle_beta   90.00
_cell.angle_gamma   90.00
#
_symmetry.space_group_name_H-M   'P 1'
#
loop_
_entity.id
_entity.type
_entity.pdbx_description
1 polymer ?
#
loop_
_entity_poly.entity_id
_entity_poly.type
_entity_poly.pdbx_seq_one_letter_code
_entity_poly.pdbx_strand_id
1 'polypeptide(L)'
;MFFSIQKIEQAAHHTDKLQNPKNPGNPLVLGIYRNKVRTIIYTIYTKKTFGEYWDKVENKKIPKRLWSPEMKEFYKQKALEAPKPPYIYKFTIFGWLFVLFFIGVFGYIIYDSVKPPLPKSEEYVAMETAPAEGDIYFGRYEIYKEKGNPLGMEARFGWFKVLQVDGEVYHIAKSTEMNRSHKPKEQLNSTDFESESMSPVKLKEQTGYNIRFLSDDGLTEIYITDKK
;
A
#
# COMPACT_ATOMS: atom_id res chain seq x y z
N MET A 1 -11.94 9.95 -19.98
CA MET A 1 -11.22 11.22 -19.70
C MET A 1 -10.95 11.29 -18.21
N PHE A 2 -9.68 11.29 -17.78
CA PHE A 2 -9.28 11.19 -16.37
C PHE A 2 -9.52 12.49 -15.57
N PHE A 3 -9.41 13.63 -16.25
CA PHE A 3 -9.54 14.96 -15.69
C PHE A 3 -10.03 15.92 -16.78
N SER A 4 -10.95 16.81 -16.45
CA SER A 4 -11.42 17.87 -17.35
C SER A 4 -11.82 19.11 -16.57
N ILE A 5 -11.49 20.26 -17.12
CA ILE A 5 -11.96 21.56 -16.64
C ILE A 5 -12.80 22.16 -17.75
N GLN A 6 -14.06 22.45 -17.45
CA GLN A 6 -15.00 23.08 -18.38
C GLN A 6 -15.40 24.44 -17.83
N LYS A 7 -15.37 25.45 -18.70
CA LYS A 7 -15.98 26.75 -18.43
C LYS A 7 -17.45 26.67 -18.85
N ILE A 8 -18.37 26.88 -17.91
CA ILE A 8 -19.80 26.83 -18.16
C ILE A 8 -20.36 28.24 -18.04
N GLU A 9 -21.02 28.70 -19.10
CA GLU A 9 -21.79 29.93 -19.08
C GLU A 9 -23.01 29.77 -18.18
N GLN A 10 -23.21 30.72 -17.26
CA GLN A 10 -24.33 30.74 -16.31
C GLN A 10 -25.38 31.76 -16.75
N ALA A 11 -24.95 32.89 -17.31
CA ALA A 11 -25.80 33.94 -17.83
C ALA A 11 -25.00 34.87 -18.77
N ALA A 12 -25.69 35.47 -19.72
CA ALA A 12 -25.20 36.60 -20.52
C ALA A 12 -26.11 37.81 -20.33
N HIS A 13 -25.51 38.97 -20.13
CA HIS A 13 -26.23 40.23 -19.94
C HIS A 13 -25.76 41.27 -20.96
N HIS A 14 -26.70 41.84 -21.71
CA HIS A 14 -26.45 43.00 -22.55
C HIS A 14 -26.31 44.24 -21.67
N THR A 15 -25.38 45.12 -22.04
CA THR A 15 -25.06 46.30 -21.25
C THR A 15 -25.19 47.56 -22.12
N ASP A 16 -26.43 48.01 -22.32
CA ASP A 16 -26.72 49.17 -23.16
C ASP A 16 -26.24 50.50 -22.54
N LYS A 17 -25.97 50.49 -21.23
CA LYS A 17 -25.50 51.65 -20.45
C LYS A 17 -23.98 51.71 -20.30
N LEU A 18 -23.26 50.63 -20.62
CA LEU A 18 -21.80 50.56 -20.45
C LEU A 18 -21.10 50.66 -21.80
N GLN A 19 -20.11 51.55 -21.89
CA GLN A 19 -19.32 51.69 -23.10
C GLN A 19 -18.11 50.76 -23.10
N ASN A 20 -17.77 50.23 -24.28
CA ASN A 20 -16.57 49.44 -24.47
C ASN A 20 -15.33 50.35 -24.39
N PRO A 21 -14.41 50.13 -23.43
CA PRO A 21 -13.24 50.99 -23.20
C PRO A 21 -12.18 50.90 -24.30
N LYS A 22 -12.24 49.87 -25.15
CA LYS A 22 -11.28 49.67 -26.26
C LYS A 22 -11.80 50.29 -27.55
N ASN A 23 -13.09 50.12 -27.84
CA ASN A 23 -13.75 50.61 -29.04
C ASN A 23 -15.08 51.27 -28.65
N PRO A 24 -15.10 52.59 -28.39
CA PRO A 24 -16.33 53.31 -28.07
C PRO A 24 -17.36 53.13 -29.18
N GLY A 25 -18.56 52.64 -28.83
CA GLY A 25 -19.65 52.37 -29.78
C GLY A 25 -19.89 50.88 -30.09
N ASN A 26 -18.93 49.99 -29.81
CA ASN A 26 -19.17 48.55 -29.98
C ASN A 26 -20.05 48.00 -28.84
N PRO A 27 -21.10 47.20 -29.15
CA PRO A 27 -21.95 46.57 -28.14
C PRO A 27 -21.16 45.61 -27.26
N LEU A 28 -21.44 45.70 -25.97
CA LEU A 28 -20.75 44.97 -24.92
C LEU A 28 -21.67 43.92 -24.28
N VAL A 29 -21.11 42.76 -23.96
CA VAL A 29 -21.81 41.69 -23.24
C VAL A 29 -21.02 41.25 -22.03
N LEU A 30 -21.67 41.18 -20.88
CA LEU A 30 -21.15 40.50 -19.71
C LEU A 30 -21.56 39.03 -19.75
N GLY A 31 -20.60 38.12 -19.94
CA GLY A 31 -20.79 36.70 -19.69
C GLY A 31 -20.38 36.35 -18.26
N ILE A 32 -21.25 35.65 -17.54
CA ILE A 32 -20.97 35.09 -16.21
C ILE A 32 -20.69 33.61 -16.37
N TYR A 33 -19.54 33.16 -15.89
CA TYR A 33 -19.05 31.80 -16.03
C TYR A 33 -18.76 31.15 -14.69
N ARG A 34 -18.78 29.82 -14.69
CA ARG A 34 -18.36 28.97 -13.57
C ARG A 34 -17.53 27.82 -14.09
N ASN A 35 -16.48 27.46 -13.36
CA ASN A 35 -15.67 26.29 -13.73
C ASN A 35 -16.28 25.03 -13.14
N LYS A 36 -16.37 24.00 -13.97
CA LYS A 36 -16.69 22.63 -13.59
C LYS A 36 -15.45 21.78 -13.78
N VAL A 37 -14.97 21.21 -12.69
CA VAL A 37 -13.89 20.22 -12.71
C VAL A 37 -14.53 18.85 -12.61
N ARG A 38 -14.22 17.96 -13.53
CA ARG A 38 -14.69 16.58 -13.49
C ARG A 38 -13.50 15.65 -13.60
N THR A 39 -13.37 14.79 -12.61
CA THR A 39 -12.44 13.67 -12.59
C THR A 39 -13.24 12.36 -12.69
N ILE A 40 -12.53 11.24 -12.75
CA ILE A 40 -13.18 9.92 -12.66
C ILE A 40 -13.83 9.72 -11.29
N ILE A 41 -13.27 10.29 -10.22
CA ILE A 41 -13.68 10.06 -8.83
C ILE A 41 -14.75 11.07 -8.38
N TYR A 42 -14.68 12.31 -8.83
CA TYR A 42 -15.54 13.37 -8.33
C TYR A 42 -15.82 14.46 -9.37
N THR A 43 -16.87 15.25 -9.11
CA THR A 43 -17.20 16.47 -9.85
C THR A 43 -17.28 17.64 -8.89
N ILE A 44 -16.66 18.76 -9.26
CA ILE A 44 -16.62 20.00 -8.49
C ILE A 44 -17.15 21.16 -9.35
N TYR A 45 -17.98 21.99 -8.75
CA TYR A 45 -18.31 23.31 -9.28
C TYR A 45 -17.63 24.38 -8.42
N THR A 46 -17.01 25.38 -9.05
CA THR A 46 -16.43 26.49 -8.28
C THR A 46 -17.54 27.27 -7.58
N LYS A 47 -17.35 27.55 -6.28
CA LYS A 47 -18.33 28.30 -5.47
C LYS A 47 -18.60 29.68 -6.08
N LYS A 48 -17.54 30.36 -6.49
CA LYS A 48 -17.60 31.71 -7.07
C LYS A 48 -17.76 31.63 -8.59
N THR A 49 -18.60 32.51 -9.13
CA THR A 49 -18.66 32.82 -10.56
C THR A 49 -17.56 33.83 -10.91
N PHE A 50 -17.26 33.95 -12.20
CA PHE A 50 -16.39 34.99 -12.72
C PHE A 50 -16.98 35.60 -13.99
N GLY A 51 -16.78 36.90 -14.16
CA GLY A 51 -17.28 37.64 -15.32
C GLY A 51 -16.20 37.79 -16.39
N GLU A 52 -16.64 37.77 -17.64
CA GLU A 52 -15.86 38.20 -18.80
C GLU A 52 -16.71 39.13 -19.65
N TYR A 53 -16.17 40.31 -19.95
CA TYR A 53 -16.78 41.22 -20.91
C TYR A 53 -16.29 40.89 -22.32
N TRP A 54 -17.21 40.85 -23.28
CA TRP A 54 -16.94 40.53 -24.68
C TRP A 54 -17.43 41.66 -25.58
N ASP A 55 -16.56 42.08 -26.49
CA ASP A 55 -16.94 42.92 -27.63
C ASP A 55 -17.69 42.02 -28.63
N LYS A 56 -18.96 42.31 -28.90
CA LYS A 56 -19.80 41.50 -29.80
C LYS A 56 -19.38 41.58 -31.26
N VAL A 57 -18.74 42.67 -31.68
CA VAL A 57 -18.33 42.91 -33.07
C VAL A 57 -16.99 42.24 -33.34
N GLU A 58 -16.00 42.47 -32.46
CA GLU A 58 -14.68 41.85 -32.62
C GLU A 58 -14.63 40.40 -32.09
N ASN A 59 -15.66 39.97 -31.35
CA ASN A 59 -15.69 38.71 -30.60
C ASN A 59 -14.44 38.51 -29.71
N LYS A 60 -13.98 39.61 -29.09
CA LYS A 60 -12.78 39.63 -28.24
C LYS A 60 -13.14 39.92 -26.79
N LYS A 61 -12.52 39.17 -25.89
CA LYS A 61 -12.60 39.40 -24.46
C LYS A 61 -11.88 40.70 -24.08
N ILE A 62 -12.53 41.52 -23.27
CA ILE A 62 -11.95 42.73 -22.69
C ILE A 62 -11.15 42.37 -21.42
N PRO A 63 -9.82 42.66 -21.40
CA PRO A 63 -8.99 42.42 -20.24
C PRO A 63 -9.51 43.12 -18.97
N LYS A 64 -9.45 42.43 -17.81
CA LYS A 64 -9.90 42.96 -16.51
C LYS A 64 -9.27 44.30 -16.10
N ARG A 65 -8.03 44.55 -16.54
CA ARG A 65 -7.32 45.82 -16.28
C ARG A 65 -8.00 47.03 -16.93
N LEU A 66 -8.74 46.82 -18.03
CA LEU A 66 -9.44 47.88 -18.77
C LEU A 66 -10.87 48.09 -18.27
N TRP A 67 -11.31 47.34 -17.26
CA TRP A 67 -12.67 47.48 -16.76
C TRP A 67 -12.83 48.80 -16.02
N SER A 68 -13.80 49.61 -16.44
CA SER A 68 -14.20 50.80 -15.72
C SER A 68 -14.75 50.45 -14.33
N PRO A 69 -14.82 51.42 -13.40
CA PRO A 69 -15.48 51.22 -12.10
C PRO A 69 -16.92 50.71 -12.26
N GLU A 70 -17.69 51.29 -13.17
CA GLU A 70 -19.08 50.89 -13.48
C GLU A 70 -19.17 49.45 -13.99
N MET A 71 -18.24 49.02 -14.85
CA MET A 71 -18.17 47.63 -15.31
C MET A 71 -17.90 46.66 -14.15
N LYS A 72 -17.08 47.05 -13.18
CA LYS A 72 -16.78 46.23 -11.99
C LYS A 72 -17.99 46.13 -11.07
N GLU A 73 -18.72 47.22 -10.88
CA GLU A 73 -19.95 47.26 -10.07
C GLU A 73 -21.07 46.44 -10.71
N PHE A 74 -21.31 46.63 -12.01
CA PHE A 74 -22.29 45.85 -12.76
C PHE A 74 -21.98 44.35 -12.70
N TYR A 75 -20.70 43.97 -12.84
CA TYR A 75 -20.28 42.59 -12.63
C TYR A 75 -20.60 42.10 -11.21
N LYS A 76 -20.27 42.86 -10.16
CA LYS A 76 -20.55 42.46 -8.76
C LYS A 76 -22.04 42.22 -8.54
N GLN A 77 -22.89 43.10 -9.05
CA GLN A 77 -24.34 42.97 -8.96
C GLN A 77 -24.83 41.69 -9.66
N LYS A 78 -24.45 41.50 -10.92
CA LYS A 78 -24.91 40.33 -11.69
C LYS A 78 -24.29 39.01 -11.22
N ALA A 79 -23.08 39.04 -10.65
CA ALA A 79 -22.46 37.87 -10.04
C ALA A 79 -23.22 37.37 -8.81
N LEU A 80 -23.91 38.25 -8.07
CA LEU A 80 -24.76 37.88 -6.93
C LEU A 80 -26.11 37.30 -7.39
N GLU A 81 -26.65 37.79 -8.50
CA GLU A 81 -27.88 37.29 -9.13
C GLU A 81 -27.68 35.92 -9.83
N ALA A 82 -26.43 35.54 -10.12
CA ALA A 82 -26.12 34.32 -10.84
C ALA A 82 -26.58 33.06 -10.07
N PRO A 83 -27.12 32.04 -10.77
CA PRO A 83 -27.58 30.81 -10.15
C PRO A 83 -26.50 30.15 -9.27
N LYS A 84 -26.88 29.71 -8.07
CA LYS A 84 -26.00 28.91 -7.21
C LYS A 84 -25.70 27.57 -7.88
N PRO A 85 -24.49 26.98 -7.65
CA PRO A 85 -24.20 25.68 -8.22
C PRO A 85 -25.13 24.62 -7.59
N PRO A 86 -25.54 23.59 -8.34
CA PRO A 86 -26.42 22.55 -7.81
C PRO A 86 -25.77 21.77 -6.65
N TYR A 87 -24.44 21.65 -6.69
CA TYR A 87 -23.61 21.12 -5.62
C TYR A 87 -22.18 21.65 -5.80
N ILE A 88 -21.42 21.71 -4.72
CA ILE A 88 -20.02 22.14 -4.76
C ILE A 88 -19.12 20.93 -5.06
N TYR A 89 -19.41 19.79 -4.44
CA TYR A 89 -18.66 18.56 -4.58
C TYR A 89 -19.63 17.37 -4.66
N LYS A 90 -19.36 16.42 -5.55
CA LYS A 90 -20.13 15.18 -5.66
C LYS A 90 -19.21 14.05 -6.11
N PHE A 91 -19.21 12.94 -5.38
CA PHE A 91 -18.57 11.71 -5.83
C PHE A 91 -19.30 11.12 -7.03
N THR A 92 -18.54 10.57 -7.97
CA THR A 92 -19.08 9.72 -9.02
C THR A 92 -19.34 8.32 -8.47
N ILE A 93 -20.01 7.47 -9.26
CA ILE A 93 -20.17 6.04 -8.93
C ILE A 93 -18.81 5.37 -8.70
N PHE A 94 -17.83 5.65 -9.57
CA PHE A 94 -16.46 5.15 -9.42
C PHE A 94 -15.77 5.69 -8.16
N GLY A 95 -16.04 6.94 -7.77
CA GLY A 95 -15.52 7.49 -6.53
C GLY A 95 -16.07 6.77 -5.29
N TRP A 96 -17.35 6.39 -5.30
CA TRP A 96 -17.92 5.58 -4.22
C TRP A 96 -17.32 4.17 -4.15
N LEU A 97 -17.14 3.51 -5.30
CA LEU A 97 -16.47 2.20 -5.36
C LEU A 97 -15.04 2.28 -4.82
N PHE A 98 -14.32 3.35 -5.17
CA PHE A 98 -12.99 3.61 -4.65
C PHE A 98 -12.99 3.77 -3.12
N VAL A 99 -13.93 4.54 -2.57
CA VAL A 99 -14.06 4.69 -1.11
C VAL A 99 -14.36 3.34 -0.43
N LEU A 100 -15.28 2.54 -0.97
CA LEU A 100 -15.60 1.21 -0.44
C LEU A 100 -14.39 0.27 -0.46
N PHE A 101 -13.60 0.30 -1.55
CA PHE A 101 -12.38 -0.47 -1.65
C PHE A 101 -11.38 -0.12 -0.54
N PHE A 102 -11.14 1.18 -0.31
CA PHE A 102 -10.25 1.63 0.76
C PHE A 102 -10.74 1.22 2.14
N ILE A 103 -12.05 1.33 2.41
CA ILE A 103 -12.64 0.85 3.66
C ILE A 103 -12.38 -0.65 3.85
N GLY A 104 -12.56 -1.46 2.80
CA GLY A 104 -12.31 -2.90 2.85
C GLY A 104 -10.84 -3.24 3.12
N VAL A 105 -9.91 -2.56 2.44
CA VAL A 105 -8.46 -2.75 2.66
C VAL A 105 -8.07 -2.41 4.09
N PHE A 106 -8.48 -1.25 4.60
CA PHE A 106 -8.16 -0.86 5.97
C PHE A 106 -8.85 -1.76 7.00
N GLY A 107 -10.10 -2.17 6.75
CA GLY A 107 -10.79 -3.15 7.60
C GLY A 107 -10.04 -4.48 7.68
N TYR A 108 -9.52 -4.97 6.55
CA TYR A 108 -8.69 -6.18 6.51
C TYR A 108 -7.39 -6.02 7.30
N ILE A 109 -6.67 -4.90 7.13
CA ILE A 109 -5.41 -4.64 7.86
C ILE A 109 -5.66 -4.62 9.37
N ILE A 110 -6.73 -3.94 9.81
CA ILE A 110 -7.10 -3.89 11.22
C ILE A 110 -7.44 -5.28 11.73
N TYR A 111 -8.27 -6.04 11.00
CA TYR A 111 -8.63 -7.41 11.35
C TYR A 111 -7.39 -8.31 11.51
N ASP A 112 -6.46 -8.24 10.57
CA ASP A 112 -5.21 -9.01 10.60
C ASP A 112 -4.32 -8.64 11.79
N SER A 113 -4.35 -7.37 12.22
CA SER A 113 -3.58 -6.89 13.38
C SER A 113 -4.18 -7.27 14.74
N VAL A 114 -5.50 -7.44 14.82
CA VAL A 114 -6.20 -7.70 16.10
C VAL A 114 -6.60 -9.17 16.26
N LYS A 115 -6.49 -9.99 15.21
CA LYS A 115 -6.80 -11.42 15.32
C LYS A 115 -5.85 -12.06 16.33
N PRO A 116 -6.36 -12.88 17.27
CA PRO A 116 -5.51 -13.56 18.22
C PRO A 116 -4.52 -14.48 17.49
N PRO A 117 -3.29 -14.63 18.00
CA PRO A 117 -2.35 -15.61 17.45
C PRO A 117 -2.96 -17.01 17.55
N LEU A 118 -2.63 -17.88 16.59
CA LEU A 118 -3.01 -19.28 16.67
C LEU A 118 -2.54 -19.86 18.01
N PRO A 119 -3.32 -20.76 18.64
CA PRO A 119 -2.93 -21.37 19.90
C PRO A 119 -1.58 -22.06 19.72
N LYS A 120 -0.59 -21.65 20.54
CA LYS A 120 0.71 -22.33 20.64
C LYS A 120 0.47 -23.70 21.25
N SER A 121 1.01 -24.77 20.68
CA SER A 121 0.91 -26.08 21.34
C SER A 121 1.71 -26.06 22.65
N GLU A 122 1.06 -26.38 23.77
CA GLU A 122 1.61 -26.22 25.14
C GLU A 122 2.68 -27.26 25.54
N GLU A 123 3.06 -28.19 24.67
CA GLU A 123 4.13 -29.15 24.95
C GLU A 123 5.50 -28.53 24.64
N TYR A 124 6.06 -27.81 25.61
CA TYR A 124 7.48 -27.48 25.63
C TYR A 124 8.24 -28.63 26.29
N VAL A 125 8.69 -29.59 25.48
CA VAL A 125 9.58 -30.66 25.95
C VAL A 125 10.97 -30.08 26.20
N ALA A 126 11.45 -30.14 27.43
CA ALA A 126 12.81 -29.73 27.78
C ALA A 126 13.83 -30.57 26.97
N MET A 127 14.72 -29.90 26.24
CA MET A 127 15.72 -30.54 25.38
C MET A 127 17.00 -30.85 26.14
N GLU A 128 16.89 -31.46 27.32
CA GLU A 128 18.06 -31.81 28.14
C GLU A 128 18.65 -33.18 27.75
N THR A 129 17.88 -33.98 27.00
CA THR A 129 18.30 -35.29 26.50
C THR A 129 18.94 -35.17 25.12
N ALA A 130 20.04 -35.89 24.90
CA ALA A 130 20.71 -35.92 23.60
C ALA A 130 19.73 -36.40 22.52
N PRO A 131 19.72 -35.78 21.32
CA PRO A 131 18.81 -36.15 20.25
C PRO A 131 18.93 -37.62 19.85
N ALA A 132 17.80 -38.31 19.74
CA ALA A 132 17.75 -39.72 19.35
C ALA A 132 17.26 -39.89 17.92
N GLU A 133 17.53 -41.05 17.33
CA GLU A 133 17.00 -41.40 16.01
C GLU A 133 15.46 -41.33 16.01
N GLY A 134 14.91 -40.68 14.99
CA GLY A 134 13.46 -40.46 14.84
C GLY A 134 12.93 -39.19 15.50
N ASP A 135 13.72 -38.50 16.32
CA ASP A 135 13.30 -37.24 16.94
C ASP A 135 13.08 -36.14 15.88
N ILE A 136 12.04 -35.34 16.11
CA ILE A 136 11.65 -34.24 15.23
C ILE A 136 11.76 -32.91 15.98
N TYR A 137 12.42 -31.95 15.36
CA TYR A 137 12.74 -30.65 15.94
C TYR A 137 12.36 -29.51 14.99
N PHE A 138 11.98 -28.38 15.55
CA PHE A 138 11.75 -27.15 14.81
C PHE A 138 12.90 -26.17 15.01
N GLY A 139 13.25 -25.44 13.95
CA GLY A 139 14.25 -24.40 14.05
C GLY A 139 14.64 -23.81 12.70
N ARG A 140 15.93 -23.50 12.54
CA ARG A 140 16.51 -23.00 11.29
C ARG A 140 17.87 -23.61 11.00
N TYR A 141 18.24 -23.64 9.72
CA TYR A 141 19.61 -23.92 9.31
C TYR A 141 20.23 -22.71 8.59
N GLU A 142 21.55 -22.67 8.60
CA GLU A 142 22.38 -21.71 7.90
C GLU A 142 23.49 -22.48 7.15
N ILE A 143 23.54 -22.36 5.83
CA ILE A 143 24.60 -22.90 4.98
C ILE A 143 25.43 -21.73 4.45
N TYR A 144 26.69 -21.69 4.85
CA TYR A 144 27.67 -20.68 4.49
C TYR A 144 28.48 -21.13 3.27
N LYS A 145 28.79 -20.19 2.36
CA LYS A 145 29.72 -20.46 1.26
C LYS A 145 31.18 -20.45 1.73
N GLU A 146 31.47 -19.59 2.70
CA GLU A 146 32.77 -19.42 3.33
C GLU A 146 32.56 -19.27 4.84
N LYS A 147 33.41 -19.93 5.62
CA LYS A 147 33.30 -19.95 7.09
C LYS A 147 33.31 -18.54 7.66
N GLY A 148 32.26 -18.18 8.40
CA GLY A 148 32.12 -16.88 9.05
C GLY A 148 31.73 -15.71 8.14
N ASN A 149 31.45 -15.96 6.85
CA ASN A 149 31.02 -14.94 5.91
C ASN A 149 29.50 -15.07 5.60
N PRO A 150 28.65 -14.15 6.10
CA PRO A 150 27.21 -14.23 5.88
C PRO A 150 26.78 -13.87 4.45
N LEU A 151 27.69 -13.34 3.60
CA LEU A 151 27.36 -12.97 2.23
C LEU A 151 27.08 -14.21 1.36
N GLY A 152 25.84 -14.33 0.90
CA GLY A 152 25.40 -15.46 0.08
C GLY A 152 25.08 -16.73 0.87
N MET A 153 24.93 -16.61 2.20
CA MET A 153 24.45 -17.67 3.08
C MET A 153 22.99 -18.02 2.75
N GLU A 154 22.69 -19.31 2.69
CA GLU A 154 21.32 -19.81 2.63
C GLU A 154 20.81 -20.07 4.05
N ALA A 155 19.73 -19.38 4.45
CA ALA A 155 19.06 -19.63 5.71
C ALA A 155 17.58 -19.91 5.50
N ARG A 156 17.07 -20.98 6.13
CA ARG A 156 15.64 -21.33 6.09
C ARG A 156 15.16 -21.89 7.43
N PHE A 157 13.87 -21.73 7.68
CA PHE A 157 13.13 -22.21 8.84
C PHE A 157 12.29 -23.44 8.46
N GLY A 158 12.18 -24.39 9.37
CA GLY A 158 11.36 -25.58 9.16
C GLY A 158 11.60 -26.66 10.21
N TRP A 159 11.15 -27.87 9.88
CA TRP A 159 11.28 -29.04 10.73
C TRP A 159 12.48 -29.88 10.31
N PHE A 160 13.10 -30.53 11.29
CA PHE A 160 14.28 -31.37 11.15
C PHE A 160 14.01 -32.72 11.79
N LYS A 161 14.40 -33.80 11.14
CA LYS A 161 14.30 -35.17 11.65
C LYS A 161 15.68 -35.77 11.79
N VAL A 162 15.99 -36.34 12.95
CA VAL A 162 17.20 -37.14 13.15
C VAL A 162 17.00 -38.48 12.45
N LEU A 163 17.76 -38.73 11.38
CA LEU A 163 17.70 -39.96 10.61
C LEU A 163 18.55 -41.07 11.22
N GLN A 164 19.72 -40.73 11.74
CA GLN A 164 20.68 -41.67 12.32
C GLN A 164 21.67 -40.94 13.23
N VAL A 165 22.17 -41.62 14.26
CA VAL A 165 23.20 -41.12 15.18
C VAL A 165 24.38 -42.10 15.22
N ASP A 166 25.53 -41.68 14.69
CA ASP A 166 26.77 -42.44 14.67
C ASP A 166 27.75 -41.84 15.70
N GLY A 167 27.59 -42.24 16.97
CA GLY A 167 28.38 -41.69 18.07
C GLY A 167 28.08 -40.20 18.30
N GLU A 168 29.02 -39.32 17.95
CA GLU A 168 28.85 -37.86 18.06
C GLU A 168 28.34 -37.19 16.77
N VAL A 169 28.17 -37.98 15.69
CA VAL A 169 27.77 -37.49 14.37
C VAL A 169 26.29 -37.76 14.15
N TYR A 170 25.56 -36.71 13.77
CA TYR A 170 24.13 -36.73 13.54
C TYR A 170 23.84 -36.53 12.06
N HIS A 171 23.01 -37.43 11.51
CA HIS A 171 22.47 -37.32 10.16
C HIS A 171 21.06 -36.74 10.27
N ILE A 172 20.87 -35.51 9.81
CA ILE A 172 19.61 -34.77 9.98
C ILE A 172 19.03 -34.46 8.61
N ALA A 173 17.76 -34.81 8.41
CA ALA A 173 16.98 -34.39 7.24
C ALA A 173 16.13 -33.17 7.58
N LYS A 174 15.93 -32.29 6.60
CA LYS A 174 15.03 -31.15 6.69
C LYS A 174 13.65 -31.50 6.09
N SER A 175 12.61 -30.78 6.50
CA SER A 175 11.30 -30.89 5.89
C SER A 175 11.34 -30.48 4.41
N THR A 176 10.53 -31.13 3.58
CA THR A 176 10.43 -30.82 2.14
C THR A 176 10.01 -29.37 1.87
N GLU A 177 9.21 -28.80 2.77
CA GLU A 177 8.77 -27.40 2.73
C GLU A 177 9.51 -26.54 3.76
N MET A 178 10.56 -25.84 3.31
CA MET A 178 11.31 -24.89 4.13
C MET A 178 10.97 -23.44 3.78
N ASN A 179 10.82 -22.59 4.79
CA ASN A 179 10.48 -21.18 4.58
C ASN A 179 11.69 -20.24 4.74
N ARG A 180 11.75 -19.18 3.92
CA ARG A 180 12.82 -18.16 3.99
C ARG A 180 12.62 -17.17 5.13
N SER A 181 11.39 -16.95 5.55
CA SER A 181 11.04 -16.09 6.69
C SER A 181 10.67 -16.92 7.91
N HIS A 182 10.86 -16.36 9.10
CA HIS A 182 10.37 -16.99 10.33
C HIS A 182 8.84 -17.11 10.27
N LYS A 183 8.32 -18.33 10.47
CA LYS A 183 6.90 -18.64 10.64
C LYS A 183 6.71 -19.48 11.90
N PRO A 184 5.54 -19.39 12.56
CA PRO A 184 5.18 -20.31 13.63
C PRO A 184 5.28 -21.77 13.16
N LYS A 185 5.75 -22.66 14.04
CA LYS A 185 5.97 -24.08 13.74
C LYS A 185 4.68 -24.79 13.28
N GLU A 186 3.53 -24.32 13.76
CA GLU A 186 2.19 -24.80 13.42
C GLU A 186 1.78 -24.53 11.96
N GLN A 187 2.45 -23.58 11.30
CA GLN A 187 2.18 -23.21 9.90
C GLN A 187 3.09 -23.94 8.89
N LEU A 188 3.94 -24.84 9.36
CA LEU A 188 4.95 -25.52 8.55
C LEU A 188 4.76 -27.04 8.58
N ASN A 189 4.98 -27.68 7.43
CA ASN A 189 4.84 -29.12 7.28
C ASN A 189 5.85 -29.86 8.18
N SER A 190 5.35 -30.70 9.08
CA SER A 190 6.11 -31.47 10.06
C SER A 190 6.02 -32.99 9.83
N THR A 191 5.51 -33.43 8.68
CA THR A 191 5.31 -34.83 8.33
C THR A 191 6.22 -35.29 7.19
N ASP A 192 6.46 -34.42 6.20
CA ASP A 192 7.22 -34.78 5.01
C ASP A 192 8.66 -34.27 5.09
N PHE A 193 9.60 -35.20 5.15
CA PHE A 193 11.04 -34.94 5.24
C PHE A 193 11.77 -35.41 3.97
N GLU A 194 12.87 -34.73 3.64
CA GLU A 194 13.77 -35.20 2.58
C GLU A 194 14.35 -36.58 2.95
N SER A 195 14.52 -37.45 1.95
CA SER A 195 15.08 -38.80 2.16
C SER A 195 16.59 -38.78 2.38
N GLU A 196 17.26 -37.75 1.88
CA GLU A 196 18.71 -37.56 2.02
C GLU A 196 19.00 -36.68 3.24
N SER A 197 20.05 -37.03 3.99
CA SER A 197 20.52 -36.20 5.08
C SER A 197 21.23 -34.96 4.54
N MET A 198 21.18 -33.88 5.31
CA MET A 198 22.11 -32.77 5.13
C MET A 198 23.55 -33.23 5.43
N SER A 199 24.53 -32.34 5.21
CA SER A 199 25.91 -32.56 5.65
C SER A 199 25.93 -33.03 7.11
N PRO A 200 26.68 -34.10 7.45
CA PRO A 200 26.74 -34.60 8.82
C PRO A 200 27.19 -33.52 9.80
N VAL A 201 26.54 -33.48 10.97
CA VAL A 201 26.76 -32.44 11.98
C VAL A 201 27.05 -33.03 13.34
N LYS A 202 27.76 -32.27 14.18
CA LYS A 202 28.03 -32.61 15.58
C LYS A 202 27.31 -31.65 16.52
N LEU A 203 26.96 -32.16 17.69
CA LEU A 203 26.36 -31.35 18.74
C LEU A 203 27.41 -30.37 19.29
N LYS A 204 27.15 -29.07 19.15
CA LYS A 204 28.04 -27.99 19.64
C LYS A 204 27.57 -27.43 20.97
N GLU A 205 26.26 -27.29 21.13
CA GLU A 205 25.64 -26.71 22.32
C GLU A 205 24.27 -27.33 22.56
N GLN A 206 23.96 -27.60 23.83
CA GLN A 206 22.66 -28.07 24.28
C GLN A 206 22.36 -27.45 25.64
N THR A 207 21.56 -26.38 25.64
CA THR A 207 21.27 -25.59 26.85
C THR A 207 19.78 -25.28 26.91
N GLY A 208 19.08 -25.91 27.86
CA GLY A 208 17.64 -25.71 28.10
C GLY A 208 16.78 -26.13 26.91
N TYR A 209 16.36 -25.15 26.10
CA TYR A 209 15.52 -25.35 24.92
C TYR A 209 16.26 -25.14 23.59
N ASN A 210 17.57 -24.86 23.65
CA ASN A 210 18.38 -24.59 22.47
C ASN A 210 19.34 -25.76 22.23
N ILE A 211 19.25 -26.35 21.04
CA ILE A 211 20.26 -27.26 20.50
C ILE A 211 20.91 -26.60 19.29
N ARG A 212 22.26 -26.63 19.25
CA ARG A 212 23.03 -26.19 18.10
C ARG A 212 23.87 -27.32 17.56
N PHE A 213 23.71 -27.58 16.28
CA PHE A 213 24.56 -28.48 15.52
C PHE A 213 25.48 -27.70 14.58
N LEU A 214 26.68 -28.23 14.37
CA LEU A 214 27.71 -27.67 13.48
C LEU A 214 28.36 -28.80 12.67
N SER A 215 28.49 -28.63 11.36
CA SER A 215 29.26 -29.54 10.52
C SER A 215 30.77 -29.39 10.74
N ASP A 216 31.54 -30.45 10.44
CA ASP A 216 32.99 -30.44 10.65
C ASP A 216 33.73 -29.38 9.82
N ASP A 217 33.22 -29.05 8.63
CA ASP A 217 33.73 -27.97 7.79
C ASP A 217 33.34 -26.55 8.31
N GLY A 218 32.41 -26.48 9.26
CA GLY A 218 31.86 -25.24 9.80
C GLY A 218 31.01 -24.45 8.82
N LEU A 219 30.54 -25.07 7.75
CA LEU A 219 29.71 -24.44 6.72
C LEU A 219 28.21 -24.64 6.95
N THR A 220 27.80 -25.65 7.72
CA THR A 220 26.40 -25.93 8.04
C THR A 220 26.16 -25.79 9.53
N GLU A 221 25.22 -24.92 9.89
CA GLU A 221 24.76 -24.76 11.26
C GLU A 221 23.26 -25.00 11.34
N ILE A 222 22.82 -25.75 12.35
CA ILE A 222 21.39 -25.98 12.62
C ILE A 222 21.10 -25.53 14.03
N TYR A 223 20.10 -24.68 14.17
CA TYR A 223 19.62 -24.10 15.41
C TYR A 223 18.21 -24.61 15.67
N ILE A 224 18.02 -25.28 16.80
CA ILE A 224 16.74 -25.88 17.20
C ILE A 224 16.20 -25.12 18.40
N THR A 225 14.89 -24.87 18.37
CA THR A 225 14.17 -24.12 19.42
C THR A 225 12.99 -24.89 20.01
N ASP A 226 12.41 -25.85 19.28
CA ASP A 226 11.31 -26.67 19.77
C ASP A 226 11.46 -28.15 19.36
N LYS A 227 10.91 -29.06 20.17
CA LYS A 227 10.81 -30.50 19.90
C LYS A 227 9.32 -30.83 19.66
N LYS A 228 9.05 -31.77 18.76
CA LYS A 228 7.72 -32.34 18.53
C LYS A 228 7.54 -33.64 19.30
#